data_AF-A0A7X0VTJ0-F1
#
_entry.id   AF-A0A7X0VTJ0-F1
#
_cell.length_a   1.000
_cell.length_b   1.000
_cell.length_c   1.000
_cell.angle_alpha   90.00
_cell.angle_beta   90.00
_cell.angle_gamma   90.00
#
_symmetry.space_group_name_H-M   'P 1'
#
loop_
_entity.id
_entity.type
_entity.pdbx_description
1 polymer ?
#
loop_
_entity_poly.entity_id
_entity_poly.type
_entity_poly.pdbx_seq_one_letter_code
_entity_poly.pdbx_strand_id
1 'polypeptide(L)'
;MSNNLIVSSDGVKWGEQAVTLENIDLGIKMLKNDSYIVSELNKWKKGEFKNSAEVHNYCWRILEGNVGKAKGLSQEGIDVALKAIKKE
;
A
#
# COMPACT_ATOMS: atom_id res chain seq x y z
N MET A 1 -7.16 7.69 1.21
CA MET A 1 -5.74 8.05 1.39
C MET A 1 -4.90 7.12 0.54
N SER A 2 -3.85 7.63 -0.09
CA SER A 2 -2.87 6.85 -0.84
C SER A 2 -1.76 6.36 0.09
N ASN A 3 -1.19 5.18 -0.15
CA ASN A 3 0.09 4.85 0.49
C ASN A 3 1.26 5.51 -0.29
N ASN A 4 2.43 5.60 0.34
CA ASN A 4 3.62 6.21 -0.28
C ASN A 4 4.26 5.34 -1.38
N LEU A 5 3.85 4.07 -1.53
CA LEU A 5 4.39 3.15 -2.53
C LEU A 5 3.83 3.39 -3.94
N ILE A 6 2.72 4.09 -4.09
CA ILE A 6 2.07 4.24 -5.40
C ILE A 6 2.31 5.60 -6.05
N VAL A 7 2.32 5.59 -7.37
CA VAL A 7 2.19 6.78 -8.21
C VAL A 7 0.75 6.87 -8.68
N SER A 8 0.07 7.99 -8.41
CA SER A 8 -1.31 8.18 -8.82
C SER A 8 -1.41 8.43 -10.33
N SER A 9 -2.52 7.98 -10.92
CA SER A 9 -2.82 8.12 -12.35
C SER A 9 -3.02 9.57 -12.76
N ASP A 10 -3.68 10.36 -11.92
CA ASP A 10 -3.99 11.79 -12.08
C ASP A 10 -2.87 12.73 -11.63
N GLY A 11 -1.77 12.20 -11.09
CA GLY A 11 -0.67 12.99 -10.53
C GLY A 11 -0.99 13.65 -9.18
N VAL A 12 -2.20 13.47 -8.65
CA VAL A 12 -2.64 14.02 -7.37
C VAL A 12 -2.71 12.93 -6.30
N LYS A 13 -2.01 13.14 -5.18
CA LYS A 13 -2.10 12.27 -4.00
C LYS A 13 -2.98 12.91 -2.93
N TRP A 14 -4.16 12.34 -2.70
CA TRP A 14 -5.10 12.78 -1.66
C TRP A 14 -4.74 12.15 -0.32
N GLY A 15 -3.72 12.73 0.32
CA GLY A 15 -3.10 12.22 1.55
C GLY A 15 -2.14 11.05 1.28
N GLU A 16 -1.08 10.99 2.08
CA GLU A 16 -0.05 9.95 1.96
C GLU A 16 0.16 9.28 3.33
N GLN A 17 -0.03 7.96 3.37
CA GLN A 17 0.30 7.13 4.53
C GLN A 17 1.61 6.38 4.26
N ALA A 18 2.58 6.54 5.16
CA ALA A 18 3.84 5.80 5.08
C ALA A 18 3.61 4.31 5.35
N VAL A 19 4.21 3.45 4.52
CA VAL A 19 4.26 2.01 4.78
C VAL A 19 5.32 1.71 5.83
N THR A 20 4.85 1.41 7.04
CA THR A 20 5.61 0.97 8.22
C THR A 20 5.04 -0.36 8.71
N LEU A 21 5.78 -1.10 9.56
CA LEU A 21 5.26 -2.35 10.13
C LEU A 21 3.96 -2.11 10.93
N GLU A 22 3.91 -1.04 11.71
CA GLU A 22 2.70 -0.62 12.44
C GLU A 22 1.50 -0.40 11.50
N ASN A 23 1.68 0.35 10.41
CA ASN A 23 0.58 0.63 9.48
C ASN A 23 0.16 -0.61 8.68
N ILE A 24 1.10 -1.52 8.38
CA ILE A 24 0.79 -2.81 7.77
C ILE A 24 -0.06 -3.66 8.73
N ASP A 25 0.32 -3.73 10.01
CA ASP A 25 -0.41 -4.51 11.01
C ASP A 25 -1.80 -3.91 11.30
N LEU A 26 -1.93 -2.58 11.29
CA LEU A 26 -3.22 -1.90 11.33
C LEU A 26 -4.09 -2.29 10.12
N GLY A 27 -3.52 -2.28 8.92
CA GLY A 27 -4.20 -2.71 7.69
C GLY A 27 -4.70 -4.16 7.78
N ILE A 28 -3.86 -5.08 8.24
CA ILE A 28 -4.23 -6.50 8.45
C ILE A 28 -5.38 -6.62 9.47
N LYS A 29 -5.31 -5.87 10.57
CA LYS A 29 -6.35 -5.89 11.61
C LYS A 29 -7.70 -5.38 11.09
N MET A 30 -7.68 -4.30 10.30
CA MET A 30 -8.89 -3.69 9.72
C MET A 30 -9.52 -4.57 8.64
N LEU A 31 -8.68 -5.27 7.86
CA LEU A 31 -9.11 -6.04 6.69
C LEU A 31 -8.99 -7.56 6.92
N LYS A 32 -9.04 -8.00 8.19
CA LYS A 32 -8.81 -9.39 8.61
C LYS A 32 -9.72 -10.44 7.94
N ASN A 33 -10.86 -10.00 7.39
CA ASN A 33 -11.83 -10.87 6.72
C ASN A 33 -11.54 -11.02 5.21
N ASP A 34 -10.65 -10.21 4.63
CA ASP A 34 -10.22 -10.32 3.24
C ASP A 34 -8.88 -11.08 3.20
N SER A 35 -8.95 -12.38 2.90
CA SER A 35 -7.78 -13.26 2.90
C SER A 35 -6.74 -12.87 1.85
N TYR A 36 -7.16 -12.26 0.75
CA TYR A 36 -6.24 -11.76 -0.28
C TYR A 36 -5.44 -10.58 0.27
N ILE A 37 -6.11 -9.55 0.80
CA ILE A 37 -5.42 -8.38 1.35
C ILE A 37 -4.49 -8.76 2.50
N VAL A 38 -4.95 -9.63 3.41
CA VAL A 38 -4.12 -10.10 4.52
C VAL A 38 -2.87 -10.82 4.01
N SER A 39 -3.00 -11.67 3.00
CA SER A 39 -1.85 -12.38 2.41
C SER A 39 -0.85 -11.40 1.79
N GLU A 40 -1.33 -10.41 1.04
CA GLU A 40 -0.46 -9.43 0.38
C GLU A 40 0.23 -8.48 1.38
N LEU A 41 -0.49 -8.02 2.40
CA LEU A 41 0.10 -7.20 3.47
C LEU A 41 1.16 -7.97 4.28
N ASN A 42 1.02 -9.29 4.44
CA ASN A 42 2.08 -10.10 5.05
C ASN A 42 3.36 -10.18 4.20
N LYS A 43 3.27 -10.09 2.88
CA LYS A 43 4.45 -9.96 2.00
C LYS A 43 5.12 -8.60 2.16
N TRP A 44 4.32 -7.54 2.39
CA TRP A 44 4.84 -6.19 2.62
C TRP A 44 5.68 -6.10 3.90
N LYS A 45 5.35 -6.89 4.94
CA LYS A 45 6.20 -7.01 6.15
C LYS A 45 7.61 -7.52 5.81
N LYS A 46 7.77 -8.25 4.71
CA LYS A 46 9.06 -8.78 4.21
C LYS A 46 9.72 -7.86 3.19
N GLY A 47 9.11 -6.70 2.87
CA GLY A 47 9.61 -5.76 1.87
C GLY A 47 9.25 -6.11 0.43
N GLU A 48 8.33 -7.05 0.23
CA GLU A 48 7.89 -7.45 -1.10
C GLU A 48 6.75 -6.52 -1.60
N PHE A 49 7.12 -5.40 -2.23
CA PHE A 49 6.17 -4.36 -2.67
C PHE A 49 5.80 -4.40 -4.16
N LYS A 50 6.19 -5.45 -4.89
CA LYS A 50 6.01 -5.52 -6.36
C LYS A 50 4.54 -5.41 -6.79
N ASN A 51 3.61 -5.82 -5.95
CA ASN A 51 2.18 -5.81 -6.23
C ASN A 51 1.43 -4.64 -5.59
N SER A 52 2.11 -3.66 -4.99
CA SER A 52 1.44 -2.63 -4.19
C SER A 52 0.45 -1.76 -4.97
N ALA A 53 0.69 -1.54 -6.26
CA ALA A 53 -0.27 -0.85 -7.14
C ALA A 53 -1.54 -1.68 -7.40
N GLU A 54 -1.40 -3.01 -7.54
CA GLU A 54 -2.53 -3.93 -7.73
C GLU A 54 -3.39 -4.00 -6.47
N VAL A 55 -2.78 -4.18 -5.29
CA VAL A 55 -3.47 -4.21 -4.01
C VAL A 55 -4.19 -2.88 -3.74
N HIS A 56 -3.55 -1.74 -4.02
CA HIS A 56 -4.21 -0.43 -3.91
C HIS A 56 -5.45 -0.35 -4.79
N ASN A 57 -5.32 -0.72 -6.07
CA ASN A 57 -6.43 -0.65 -7.02
C ASN A 57 -7.55 -1.66 -6.69
N TYR A 58 -7.21 -2.80 -6.09
CA TYR A 58 -8.19 -3.77 -5.59
C TYR A 58 -9.00 -3.17 -4.44
N CYS A 59 -8.35 -2.65 -3.41
CA CYS A 59 -9.02 -1.96 -2.30
C CYS A 59 -9.87 -0.78 -2.80
N TRP A 60 -9.32 0.01 -3.73
CA TRP A 60 -9.99 1.17 -4.29
C TRP A 60 -11.26 0.80 -5.05
N ARG A 61 -11.24 -0.32 -5.79
CA ARG A 61 -12.42 -0.84 -6.50
C ARG A 61 -13.51 -1.31 -5.53
N ILE A 62 -13.14 -2.00 -4.45
CA ILE A 62 -14.11 -2.46 -3.43
C ILE A 62 -14.80 -1.28 -2.76
N LEU A 63 -14.10 -0.17 -2.58
CA LEU A 63 -14.65 1.07 -2.03
C LEU A 63 -15.38 1.93 -3.07
N GLU A 64 -15.65 1.40 -4.26
CA GLU A 64 -16.27 2.10 -5.40
C GLU A 64 -15.55 3.42 -5.78
N GLY A 65 -14.25 3.49 -5.48
CA GLY A 65 -13.41 4.66 -5.71
C GLY A 65 -12.99 4.80 -7.18
N ASN A 66 -13.07 6.03 -7.70
CA ASN A 66 -12.73 6.33 -9.09
C ASN A 66 -11.58 7.35 -9.28
N VAL A 67 -11.22 8.10 -8.24
CA VAL A 67 -10.17 9.14 -8.26
C VAL A 67 -8.95 8.66 -7.47
N GLY A 68 -7.71 8.91 -7.91
CA GLY A 68 -6.51 8.44 -7.18
C GLY A 68 -6.13 6.96 -7.39
N LYS A 69 -6.48 6.37 -8.55
CA LYS A 69 -6.01 5.02 -8.93
C LYS A 69 -4.50 5.00 -9.09
N ALA A 70 -3.85 3.90 -8.72
CA ALA A 70 -2.43 3.71 -8.92
C ALA A 70 -2.12 3.37 -10.39
N LYS A 71 -1.14 4.05 -10.99
CA LYS A 71 -0.59 3.71 -12.32
C LYS A 71 0.74 2.97 -12.26
N GLY A 72 1.36 2.91 -11.09
CA GLY A 72 2.67 2.29 -10.90
C GLY A 72 3.18 2.46 -9.48
N LEU A 73 4.46 2.11 -9.31
CA LEU A 73 5.16 2.16 -8.02
C LEU A 73 6.10 3.35 -7.95
N SER A 74 6.25 3.92 -6.76
CA SER A 74 7.23 4.94 -6.43
C SER A 74 8.49 4.27 -5.91
N GLN A 75 9.61 4.38 -6.65
CA GLN A 75 10.88 3.82 -6.20
C GLN A 75 11.35 4.48 -4.90
N GLU A 76 11.19 5.80 -4.78
CA GLU A 76 11.50 6.54 -3.56
C GLU A 76 10.64 6.06 -2.36
N GLY A 77 9.34 5.84 -2.60
CA GLY A 77 8.44 5.30 -1.58
C GLY A 77 8.82 3.90 -1.12
N ILE A 78 9.25 3.04 -2.05
CA ILE A 78 9.79 1.71 -1.77
C ILE A 78 11.04 1.81 -0.90
N ASP A 79 11.99 2.68 -1.25
CA ASP A 79 13.23 2.82 -0.50
C ASP A 79 12.98 3.31 0.94
N VAL A 80 12.02 4.24 1.11
CA VAL A 80 11.56 4.68 2.44
C VAL A 80 10.92 3.54 3.22
N ALA A 81 10.01 2.77 2.61
CA ALA A 81 9.34 1.66 3.26
C ALA A 81 10.33 0.54 3.64
N LEU A 82 11.28 0.20 2.77
CA LEU A 82 12.34 -0.77 3.04
C LEU A 82 13.21 -0.36 4.24
N LYS A 83 13.52 0.94 4.38
CA LYS A 83 14.24 1.45 5.55
C LYS A 83 13.40 1.36 6.83
N ALA A 84 12.10 1.62 6.73
CA ALA A 84 11.19 1.57 7.87
C ALA A 84 11.00 0.14 8.40
N ILE A 85 10.86 -0.86 7.53
CA ILE A 85 10.67 -2.26 7.94
C ILE A 85 11.96 -2.96 8.40
N LYS A 86 13.14 -2.48 7.97
CA LYS A 86 14.44 -3.07 8.35
C LYS A 86 15.02 -2.50 9.66
N LYS A 87 14.36 -1.52 10.26
CA LYS A 87 14.85 -0.81 11.44
C LYS A 87 14.51 -1.51 12.78
N GLU A 88 13.96 -2.71 12.74
CA GLU A 88 13.70 -3.58 13.90
C GLU A 88 14.71 -4.74 13.98
#